data_AF-A0A969AXZ0-F1
#
_entry.id   AF-A0A969AXZ0-F1
#
_cell.length_a   1.000
_cell.length_b   1.000
_cell.length_c   1.000
_cell.angle_alpha   90.00
_cell.angle_beta   90.00
_cell.angle_gamma   90.00
#
_symmetry.space_group_name_H-M   'P 1'
#
loop_
_entity.id
_entity.type
_entity.pdbx_description
1 polymer ?
#
loop_
_entity_poly.entity_id
_entity_poly.type
_entity_poly.pdbx_seq_one_letter_code
_entity_poly.pdbx_strand_id
1 'polypeptide(L)'
;MENVQNKNIFDRINDSISQSITFKLISIGIMVMLLLIPKSMISDLIYEREQRMEATVHEITDMWSGSQTVAGPLLTVPYKVYIESEDKETMVESIRYATFLPDELSIESNIVPEERHRGIFKVIVYKAQLRLKGKFQTSGPDVIDHVADL
;
A
#
# COMPACT_ATOMS: atom_id res chain seq x y z
N MET A 1 89.65 10.70 -13.32
CA MET A 1 88.80 9.63 -13.87
C MET A 1 87.45 9.78 -13.22
N GLU A 2 86.52 10.53 -13.83
CA GLU A 2 85.21 10.80 -13.23
C GLU A 2 84.17 9.90 -13.89
N ASN A 3 83.52 9.08 -13.06
CA ASN A 3 82.66 7.98 -13.47
C ASN A 3 81.30 8.55 -13.91
N VAL A 4 81.03 8.52 -15.21
CA VAL A 4 79.74 8.92 -15.78
C VAL A 4 78.70 7.90 -15.33
N GLN A 5 77.99 8.22 -14.26
CA GLN A 5 76.84 7.48 -13.77
C GLN A 5 75.75 7.43 -14.85
N ASN A 6 75.64 6.28 -15.50
CA ASN A 6 74.56 5.95 -16.42
C ASN A 6 73.27 5.76 -15.61
N LYS A 7 72.50 6.84 -15.40
CA LYS A 7 71.15 6.75 -14.82
C LYS A 7 70.29 5.84 -15.69
N ASN A 8 69.85 4.72 -15.13
CA ASN A 8 68.99 3.75 -15.78
C ASN A 8 67.67 4.43 -16.23
N ILE A 9 67.14 3.97 -17.36
CA ILE A 9 65.93 4.52 -17.99
C ILE A 9 64.74 4.54 -17.00
N PHE A 10 64.66 3.54 -16.12
CA PHE A 10 63.66 3.45 -15.04
C PHE A 10 63.76 4.59 -14.02
N ASP A 11 64.96 5.02 -13.65
CA ASP A 11 65.17 6.09 -12.66
C ASP A 11 64.72 7.44 -13.22
N ARG A 12 64.99 7.70 -14.50
CA ARG A 12 64.58 8.94 -15.18
C ARG A 12 63.06 9.02 -15.37
N ILE A 13 62.42 7.87 -15.60
CA ILE A 13 60.95 7.76 -15.70
C ILE A 13 60.32 8.04 -14.33
N ASN A 14 60.85 7.46 -13.26
CA ASN A 14 60.32 7.64 -11.90
C ASN A 14 60.46 9.09 -11.40
N ASP A 15 61.60 9.74 -11.64
CA ASP A 15 61.84 11.14 -11.29
C ASP A 15 60.86 12.08 -12.03
N SER A 16 60.62 11.84 -13.33
CA SER A 16 59.71 12.66 -14.15
C SER A 16 58.22 12.47 -13.79
N ILE A 17 57.84 11.24 -13.41
CA ILE A 17 56.48 10.91 -12.96
C ILE A 17 56.16 11.57 -11.61
N SER A 18 57.12 11.55 -10.68
CA SER A 18 56.92 12.07 -9.32
C SER A 18 56.83 13.61 -9.27
N GLN A 19 57.47 14.31 -10.20
CA GLN A 19 57.45 15.78 -10.28
C GLN A 19 56.30 16.35 -11.13
N SER A 20 55.62 15.53 -11.94
CA SER A 20 54.55 16.00 -12.83
C SER A 20 53.19 16.08 -12.13
N ILE A 21 52.69 17.29 -11.90
CA ILE A 21 51.36 17.56 -11.31
C ILE A 21 50.23 16.87 -12.10
N THR A 22 50.33 16.84 -13.43
CA THR A 22 49.34 16.20 -14.31
C THR A 22 49.17 14.71 -14.00
N PHE A 23 50.26 14.01 -13.70
CA PHE A 23 50.21 12.59 -13.37
C PHE A 23 49.49 12.35 -12.03
N LYS A 24 49.74 13.21 -11.04
CA LYS A 24 49.03 13.17 -9.76
C LYS A 24 47.52 13.39 -9.93
N LEU A 25 47.11 14.34 -10.78
CA LEU A 25 45.69 14.58 -11.09
C LEU A 25 45.03 13.37 -11.78
N ILE A 26 45.69 12.76 -12.76
CA ILE A 26 45.17 11.57 -13.44
C ILE A 26 45.04 10.40 -12.46
N SER A 27 46.05 10.19 -11.60
CA SER A 27 46.01 9.15 -10.57
C SER A 27 44.82 9.32 -9.62
N ILE A 28 44.56 10.55 -9.16
CA ILE A 28 43.38 10.86 -8.33
C ILE A 28 42.09 10.58 -9.10
N GLY A 29 42.00 10.98 -10.38
CA GLY A 29 40.83 10.73 -11.22
C GLY A 29 40.51 9.24 -11.37
N ILE A 30 41.52 8.41 -11.60
CA ILE A 30 41.37 6.94 -11.68
C ILE A 30 40.92 6.38 -10.33
N MET A 31 41.49 6.85 -9.22
CA MET A 31 41.10 6.43 -7.87
C MET A 31 39.63 6.75 -7.59
N VAL A 32 39.18 7.95 -7.94
CA VAL A 32 37.77 8.37 -7.79
C VAL A 32 36.86 7.51 -8.67
N MET A 33 37.25 7.24 -9.91
CA MET A 33 36.49 6.39 -10.81
C MET A 33 36.35 4.95 -10.27
N LEU A 34 37.43 4.39 -9.72
CA LEU A 34 37.39 3.09 -9.07
C LEU A 34 36.46 3.07 -7.86
N LEU A 35 36.40 4.16 -7.08
CA LEU A 35 35.51 4.27 -5.92
C LEU A 35 34.04 4.51 -6.30
N LEU A 36 33.75 5.02 -7.50
CA LEU A 36 32.38 5.20 -7.96
C LEU A 36 31.66 3.87 -8.21
N ILE A 37 32.38 2.84 -8.65
CA ILE A 37 31.82 1.51 -8.90
C ILE A 37 31.18 0.92 -7.62
N PRO A 38 31.90 0.73 -6.49
CA PRO A 38 31.31 0.19 -5.28
C PRO A 38 30.25 1.12 -4.68
N LYS A 39 30.41 2.45 -4.83
CA LYS A 39 29.39 3.41 -4.41
C LYS A 39 28.06 3.17 -5.14
N SER A 40 28.09 3.00 -6.46
CA SER A 40 26.89 2.74 -7.26
C SER A 40 26.22 1.45 -6.81
N MET A 41 27.00 0.37 -6.64
CA MET A 41 26.48 -0.93 -6.19
C MET A 41 25.76 -0.84 -4.84
N ILE A 42 26.29 -0.05 -3.90
CA ILE A 42 25.64 0.18 -2.60
C ILE A 42 24.32 0.93 -2.79
N SER A 43 24.30 1.96 -3.64
CA SER A 43 23.08 2.72 -3.94
C SER A 43 22.00 1.83 -4.55
N ASP A 44 22.37 0.98 -5.50
CA ASP A 44 21.45 0.05 -6.17
C ASP A 44 20.88 -0.96 -5.17
N LEU A 45 21.72 -1.49 -4.26
CA LEU A 45 21.27 -2.39 -3.21
C LEU A 45 20.32 -1.73 -2.20
N ILE A 46 20.57 -0.46 -1.85
CA ILE A 46 19.67 0.30 -0.99
C ILE A 46 18.33 0.49 -1.67
N TYR A 47 18.35 0.86 -2.96
CA TYR A 47 17.14 1.04 -3.75
C TYR A 47 16.32 -0.25 -3.86
N GLU A 48 16.96 -1.40 -4.10
CA GLU A 48 16.27 -2.70 -4.12
C GLU A 48 15.60 -3.01 -2.76
N ARG A 49 16.25 -2.67 -1.64
CA ARG A 49 15.70 -2.88 -0.30
C ARG A 49 14.50 -2.00 -0.02
N GLU A 50 14.56 -0.73 -0.41
CA GLU A 50 13.44 0.20 -0.27
C GLU A 50 12.23 -0.27 -1.07
N GLN A 51 12.43 -0.60 -2.34
CA GLN A 51 11.37 -1.13 -3.21
C GLN A 51 10.76 -2.43 -2.67
N ARG A 52 11.59 -3.36 -2.18
CA ARG A 52 11.10 -4.63 -1.64
C ARG A 52 10.34 -4.43 -0.32
N MET A 53 10.73 -3.45 0.49
CA MET A 53 9.97 -3.08 1.70
C MET A 53 8.61 -2.50 1.33
N GLU A 54 8.56 -1.55 0.39
CA GLU A 54 7.30 -0.94 -0.07
C GLU A 54 6.34 -1.99 -0.65
N ALA A 55 6.84 -2.87 -1.53
CA ALA A 55 6.06 -3.97 -2.08
C ALA A 55 5.52 -4.92 -1.01
N THR A 56 6.32 -5.20 0.04
CA THR A 56 5.89 -6.04 1.17
C THR A 56 4.79 -5.37 1.99
N VAL A 57 4.88 -4.05 2.23
CA VAL A 57 3.83 -3.28 2.91
C VAL A 57 2.54 -3.32 2.10
N HIS A 58 2.62 -3.13 0.79
CA HIS A 58 1.48 -3.20 -0.10
C HIS A 58 0.83 -4.60 -0.10
N GLU A 59 1.61 -5.67 -0.25
CA GLU A 59 1.10 -7.05 -0.24
C GLU A 59 0.40 -7.39 1.09
N ILE A 60 1.00 -7.02 2.23
CA ILE A 60 0.38 -7.24 3.54
C ILE A 60 -0.90 -6.42 3.68
N THR A 61 -0.90 -5.16 3.23
CA THR A 61 -2.08 -4.29 3.29
C THR A 61 -3.21 -4.86 2.46
N ASP A 62 -2.97 -5.28 1.22
CA ASP A 62 -3.98 -5.89 0.36
C ASP A 62 -4.56 -7.19 0.95
N MET A 63 -3.73 -8.01 1.58
CA MET A 63 -4.17 -9.27 2.19
C MET A 63 -4.97 -9.07 3.49
N TRP A 64 -4.72 -8.00 4.25
CA TRP A 64 -5.26 -7.81 5.61
C TRP A 64 -6.26 -6.68 5.75
N SER A 65 -6.00 -5.55 5.09
CA SER A 65 -6.65 -4.28 5.30
C SER A 65 -6.63 -3.48 4.00
N GLY A 66 -7.33 -3.98 2.98
CA GLY A 66 -7.74 -3.12 1.87
C GLY A 66 -8.67 -2.00 2.35
N SER A 67 -9.11 -1.13 1.44
CA SER A 67 -10.11 -0.12 1.75
C SER A 67 -11.43 -0.79 2.18
N GLN A 68 -11.90 -0.52 3.40
CA GLN A 68 -13.15 -1.04 3.92
C GLN A 68 -14.07 0.10 4.32
N THR A 69 -15.27 0.12 3.73
CA THR A 69 -16.36 1.03 4.13
C THR A 69 -17.41 0.18 4.85
N VAL A 70 -17.59 0.42 6.15
CA VAL A 70 -18.63 -0.26 6.93
C VAL A 70 -19.86 0.64 7.01
N ALA A 71 -20.95 0.20 6.39
CA ALA A 71 -22.25 0.85 6.51
C ALA A 71 -23.01 0.36 7.74
N GLY A 72 -23.92 1.18 8.25
CA GLY A 72 -24.79 0.83 9.37
C GLY A 72 -25.78 -0.31 9.02
N PRO A 73 -26.40 -0.93 10.03
CA PRO A 73 -27.40 -1.96 9.82
C PRO A 73 -28.66 -1.38 9.16
N LEU A 74 -29.27 -2.15 8.26
CA LEU A 74 -30.55 -1.86 7.62
C LEU A 74 -31.53 -3.00 7.90
N LEU A 75 -32.81 -2.67 8.11
CA LEU A 75 -33.87 -3.64 8.37
C LEU A 75 -34.82 -3.70 7.18
N THR A 76 -34.83 -4.82 6.44
CA THR A 76 -35.74 -5.02 5.32
C THR A 76 -36.83 -6.03 5.70
N VAL A 77 -38.09 -5.63 5.55
CA VAL A 77 -39.27 -6.44 5.89
C VAL A 77 -40.11 -6.69 4.63
N PRO A 78 -40.32 -7.97 4.23
CA PRO A 78 -41.21 -8.30 3.13
C PRO A 78 -42.68 -8.16 3.56
N TYR A 79 -43.52 -7.58 2.70
CA TYR A 79 -44.97 -7.49 2.87
C TYR A 79 -45.70 -7.86 1.59
N LYS A 80 -46.91 -8.40 1.73
CA LYS A 80 -47.74 -8.84 0.61
C LYS A 80 -48.67 -7.70 0.18
N VAL A 81 -48.72 -7.43 -1.12
CA VAL A 81 -49.72 -6.56 -1.73
C VAL A 81 -50.55 -7.36 -2.71
N TYR A 82 -51.85 -7.10 -2.71
CA TYR A 82 -52.77 -7.62 -3.71
C TYR A 82 -52.99 -6.51 -4.72
N ILE A 83 -52.46 -6.69 -5.94
CA ILE A 83 -52.65 -5.73 -7.03
C ILE A 83 -53.81 -6.26 -7.88
N GLU A 84 -54.82 -5.43 -8.13
CA GLU A 84 -55.87 -5.75 -9.10
C GLU A 84 -55.28 -5.73 -10.51
N SER A 85 -55.44 -6.85 -11.23
CA SER A 85 -55.09 -6.91 -12.65
C SER A 85 -55.99 -5.98 -13.48
N GLU A 86 -55.47 -5.43 -14.59
CA GLU A 86 -56.22 -4.54 -15.51
C GLU A 86 -57.56 -5.16 -15.99
N ASP A 87 -57.64 -6.49 -16.02
CA ASP A 87 -58.84 -7.26 -16.42
C ASP A 87 -59.87 -7.49 -15.29
N LYS A 88 -59.67 -6.94 -14.08
CA LYS A 88 -60.58 -7.02 -12.90
C LYS A 88 -60.98 -8.43 -12.40
N GLU A 89 -60.52 -9.51 -13.03
CA GLU A 89 -60.85 -10.89 -12.65
C GLU A 89 -59.75 -11.62 -11.85
N THR A 90 -58.52 -11.11 -11.79
CA THR A 90 -57.40 -11.81 -11.11
C THR A 90 -56.70 -10.89 -10.11
N MET A 91 -56.64 -11.31 -8.84
CA MET A 91 -55.74 -10.74 -7.83
C MET A 91 -54.35 -11.35 -7.98
N VAL A 92 -53.35 -10.52 -8.29
CA VAL A 92 -51.95 -10.96 -8.31
C VAL A 92 -51.35 -10.70 -6.93
N GLU A 93 -50.90 -11.77 -6.25
CA GLU A 93 -50.13 -11.67 -5.01
C GLU A 93 -48.70 -11.24 -5.36
N SER A 94 -48.32 -10.04 -4.94
CA SER A 94 -46.96 -9.51 -5.13
C SER A 94 -46.30 -9.26 -3.78
N ILE A 95 -45.04 -9.67 -3.65
CA ILE A 95 -44.23 -9.43 -2.45
C ILE A 95 -43.42 -8.16 -2.68
N ARG A 96 -43.61 -7.16 -1.82
CA ARG A 96 -42.82 -5.93 -1.79
C ARG A 96 -41.93 -5.90 -0.55
N TYR A 97 -40.91 -5.05 -0.57
CA TYR A 97 -39.92 -4.95 0.51
C TYR A 97 -39.89 -3.52 1.03
N ALA A 98 -40.11 -3.36 2.33
CA ALA A 98 -39.91 -2.09 3.01
C ALA A 98 -38.55 -2.12 3.73
N THR A 99 -37.68 -1.15 3.42
CA THR A 99 -36.38 -1.00 4.08
C THR A 99 -36.43 0.15 5.07
N PHE A 100 -35.94 -0.07 6.29
CA PHE A 100 -35.91 0.91 7.37
C PHE A 100 -34.45 1.15 7.80
N LEU A 101 -34.11 2.43 7.95
CA LEU A 101 -32.86 2.87 8.57
C LEU A 101 -33.05 3.01 10.09
N PRO A 102 -31.99 2.84 10.89
CA PRO A 102 -32.08 3.03 12.34
C PRO A 102 -32.17 4.53 12.67
N ASP A 103 -33.11 4.92 13.54
CA ASP A 103 -33.22 6.30 14.04
C ASP A 103 -32.06 6.66 14.97
N GLU A 104 -31.62 5.67 15.76
CA GLU A 104 -30.46 5.78 16.62
C GLU A 104 -29.45 4.68 16.25
N LEU A 105 -28.25 5.09 15.87
CA LEU A 105 -27.13 4.21 15.57
C LEU A 105 -26.01 4.43 16.59
N SER A 106 -25.71 3.40 17.38
CA SER A 106 -24.57 3.36 18.29
C SER A 106 -23.52 2.39 17.76
N ILE A 107 -22.29 2.89 17.61
CA ILE A 107 -21.14 2.15 17.09
C ILE A 107 -20.07 2.14 18.19
N GLU A 108 -19.82 0.98 18.76
CA GLU A 108 -18.70 0.75 19.67
C GLU A 108 -17.58 0.05 18.89
N SER A 109 -16.38 0.64 18.87
CA SER A 109 -15.22 0.10 18.17
C SER A 109 -14.06 -0.12 19.14
N ASN A 110 -13.42 -1.28 19.05
CA ASN A 110 -12.13 -1.55 19.69
C ASN A 110 -11.08 -1.86 18.63
N ILE A 111 -10.03 -1.06 18.57
CA ILE A 111 -8.96 -1.17 17.58
C ILE A 111 -7.69 -1.64 18.28
N VAL A 112 -7.17 -2.79 17.86
CA VAL A 112 -5.94 -3.38 18.43
C VAL A 112 -4.87 -3.46 17.34
N PRO A 113 -3.69 -2.86 17.54
CA PRO A 113 -2.57 -3.04 16.63
C PRO A 113 -2.00 -4.45 16.76
N GLU A 114 -1.67 -5.08 15.63
CA GLU A 114 -1.01 -6.38 15.57
C GLU A 114 0.20 -6.30 14.64
N GLU A 115 1.29 -6.92 15.04
CA GLU A 115 2.51 -6.96 14.25
C GLU A 115 2.50 -8.15 13.29
N ARG A 116 2.69 -7.87 12.01
CA ARG A 116 2.76 -8.87 10.94
C ARG A 116 4.15 -8.91 10.34
N HIS A 117 4.56 -10.12 9.98
CA HIS A 117 5.90 -10.40 9.49
C HIS A 117 5.81 -11.07 8.11
N ARG A 118 6.66 -10.62 7.19
CA ARG A 118 6.89 -11.28 5.90
C ARG A 118 8.40 -11.23 5.61
N GLY A 119 9.06 -12.38 5.67
CA GLY A 119 10.52 -12.45 5.61
C GLY A 119 11.16 -11.71 6.80
N ILE A 120 12.04 -10.75 6.50
CA ILE A 120 12.71 -9.89 7.51
C ILE A 120 11.94 -8.58 7.79
N PHE A 121 10.82 -8.35 7.11
CA PHE A 121 10.06 -7.11 7.21
C PHE A 121 8.91 -7.24 8.20
N LYS A 122 8.70 -6.16 8.96
CA LYS A 122 7.67 -6.02 9.98
C LYS A 122 6.72 -4.89 9.60
N VAL A 123 5.43 -5.16 9.66
CA VAL A 123 4.35 -4.21 9.34
C VAL A 123 3.31 -4.23 10.46
N ILE A 124 2.83 -3.07 10.86
CA ILE A 124 1.77 -2.94 11.87
C ILE A 124 0.43 -2.91 11.14
N VAL A 125 -0.45 -3.86 11.44
CA VAL A 125 -1.84 -3.88 10.95
C VAL A 125 -2.79 -3.60 12.11
N TYR A 126 -4.01 -3.15 11.81
CA TYR A 126 -5.02 -2.85 12.82
C TYR A 126 -6.20 -3.79 12.68
N LYS A 127 -6.56 -4.47 13.78
CA LYS A 127 -7.79 -5.24 13.87
C LYS A 127 -8.85 -4.42 14.60
N ALA A 128 -9.95 -4.15 13.91
CA ALA A 128 -11.11 -3.49 14.50
C ALA A 128 -12.19 -4.52 14.85
N GLN A 129 -12.66 -4.49 16.10
CA GLN A 129 -13.88 -5.18 16.53
C GLN A 129 -14.99 -4.16 16.63
N LEU A 130 -16.00 -4.27 15.77
CA LEU A 130 -17.13 -3.35 15.70
C LEU A 130 -18.36 -3.99 16.31
N ARG A 131 -19.02 -3.26 17.21
CA ARG A 131 -20.36 -3.59 17.73
C ARG A 131 -21.31 -2.49 17.29
N LEU A 132 -22.24 -2.86 16.40
CA LEU A 132 -23.26 -1.97 15.86
C LEU A 132 -24.58 -2.25 16.58
N LYS A 133 -25.20 -1.21 17.13
CA LYS A 133 -26.55 -1.27 17.72
C LYS A 133 -27.41 -0.23 17.01
N GLY A 134 -28.48 -0.69 16.38
CA GLY A 134 -29.48 0.17 15.73
C GLY A 134 -30.81 0.06 16.45
N LYS A 135 -31.49 1.18 16.69
CA LYS A 135 -32.88 1.22 17.14
C LYS A 135 -33.74 1.68 15.98
N PHE A 136 -34.75 0.88 15.65
CA PHE A 136 -35.67 1.12 14.55
C PHE A 136 -37.04 1.46 15.15
N GLN A 137 -37.55 2.66 14.90
CA GLN A 137 -38.91 3.03 15.21
C GLN A 137 -39.78 2.81 13.97
N THR A 138 -40.96 2.24 14.20
CA THR A 138 -41.94 1.95 13.13
C THR A 138 -42.68 3.19 12.63
N SER A 139 -42.30 4.39 13.07
CA SER A 139 -43.03 5.64 12.89
C SER A 139 -42.29 6.60 11.95
N GLY A 140 -42.15 6.23 10.68
CA GLY A 140 -41.62 7.14 9.65
C GLY A 140 -41.40 6.43 8.30
N PRO A 141 -41.86 7.01 7.16
CA PRO A 141 -41.86 6.35 5.87
C PRO A 141 -40.56 6.65 5.10
N ASP A 142 -39.42 6.14 5.55
CA ASP A 142 -38.24 6.03 4.68
C ASP A 142 -38.25 4.69 3.92
N VAL A 143 -39.46 4.29 3.47
CA VAL A 143 -39.69 3.11 2.67
C VAL A 143 -39.13 3.39 1.28
N ILE A 144 -37.89 2.95 1.05
CA ILE A 144 -37.39 2.78 -0.30
C ILE A 144 -38.09 1.54 -0.87
N ASP A 145 -39.21 1.75 -1.58
CA ASP A 145 -39.93 0.70 -2.30
C ASP A 145 -39.09 0.30 -3.52
N HIS A 146 -38.19 -0.65 -3.35
CA HIS A 146 -37.48 -1.26 -4.46
C HIS A 146 -38.39 -2.31 -5.09
N VAL A 147 -39.09 -1.91 -6.15
CA VAL A 147 -39.63 -2.83 -7.15
C VAL A 147 -38.40 -3.51 -7.77
N ALA A 148 -38.20 -4.79 -7.47
CA ALA A 148 -37.22 -5.59 -8.17
C ALA A 148 -37.70 -5.75 -9.62
N ASP A 149 -37.29 -4.83 -10.50
CA ASP A 149 -37.41 -5.02 -11.94
C ASP A 149 -36.49 -6.19 -12.33
N LEU A 150 -37.13 -7.30 -12.70
CA LEU A 150 -36.56 -8.47 -13.36
C LEU A 150 -36.94 -8.42 -14.84
#